data_AF-A0A497RL84-F1
#
_entry.id   AF-A0A497RL84-F1
#
_cell.length_a   1.000
_cell.length_b   1.000
_cell.length_c   1.000
_cell.angle_alpha   90.00
_cell.angle_beta   90.00
_cell.angle_gamma   90.00
#
_symmetry.space_group_name_H-M   'P 1'
#
loop_
_entity.id
_entity.type
_entity.pdbx_description
1 polymer ?
#
loop_
_entity_poly.entity_id
_entity_poly.type
_entity_poly.pdbx_seq_one_letter_code
_entity_poly.pdbx_strand_id
1 'polypeptide(L)' 'FHDRVIVATAKLLNAKLITKDEEIKESGLVEVVW' A
#
# COMPACT_ATOMS: atom_id res chain seq x y z
N PHE A 1 3.60 11.98 -2.88
CA PHE A 1 3.29 12.28 -1.45
C PHE A 1 2.03 11.56 -1.01
N HIS A 2 0.94 11.64 -1.80
CA HIS A 2 -0.32 10.95 -1.51
C HIS A 2 -0.19 9.43 -1.34
N ASP A 3 0.63 8.76 -2.16
CA ASP A 3 0.78 7.29 -2.08
C ASP A 3 1.34 6.83 -0.75
N ARG A 4 2.27 7.59 -0.18
CA ARG A 4 2.83 7.31 1.15
C ARG A 4 1.80 7.48 2.26
N VAL A 5 0.90 8.44 2.13
CA VAL A 5 -0.21 8.64 3.09
C VAL A 5 -1.20 7.48 3.00
N ILE A 6 -1.52 7.04 1.77
CA ILE A 6 -2.41 5.90 1.53
C ILE A 6 -1.80 4.61 2.11
N VAL A 7 -0.54 4.30 1.78
CA VAL A 7 0.17 3.13 2.29
C VAL A 7 0.28 3.16 3.82
N ALA A 8 0.63 4.31 4.40
CA ALA A 8 0.72 4.46 5.86
C ALA A 8 -0.64 4.25 6.54
N THR A 9 -1.72 4.75 5.94
CA THR A 9 -3.09 4.57 6.46
C THR A 9 -3.51 3.11 6.39
N ALA A 10 -3.27 2.44 5.25
CA ALA A 10 -3.57 1.02 5.09
C ALA A 10 -2.80 0.17 6.10
N LYS A 11 -1.51 0.47 6.30
CA LYS A 11 -0.67 -0.19 7.32
C LYS A 11 -1.19 0.05 8.74
N LEU A 12 -1.56 1.29 9.08
CA LEU A 12 -2.10 1.63 10.40
C LEU A 12 -3.41 0.88 10.70
N LEU A 13 -4.24 0.68 9.69
CA LEU A 13 -5.53 -0.02 9.81
C LEU A 13 -5.42 -1.54 9.61
N ASN A 14 -4.21 -2.06 9.38
CA ASN A 14 -3.96 -3.44 8.99
C ASN A 14 -4.83 -3.89 7.79
N ALA A 15 -5.05 -2.98 6.84
CA ALA A 15 -5.86 -3.18 5.64
C ALA A 15 -4.97 -3.57 4.46
N LYS A 16 -5.55 -4.33 3.52
CA LYS A 16 -4.90 -4.63 2.25
C LYS A 16 -5.12 -3.50 1.25
N LEU A 17 -4.13 -3.23 0.42
CA LEU A 17 -4.19 -2.17 -0.59
C LEU A 17 -4.53 -2.76 -1.96
N ILE A 18 -5.37 -2.07 -2.74
CA ILE A 18 -5.63 -2.40 -4.14
C ILE A 18 -4.96 -1.33 -4.98
N THR A 19 -3.93 -1.70 -5.73
CA THR A 19 -3.21 -0.79 -6.61
C THR A 19 -2.56 -1.57 -7.76
N LYS A 20 -2.29 -0.91 -8.89
CA LYS A 20 -1.45 -1.48 -9.98
C LYS A 20 -0.03 -0.95 -9.93
N ASP A 21 0.27 -0.12 -8.95
CA ASP A 21 1.57 0.50 -8.80
C ASP A 21 2.59 -0.55 -8.37
N GLU A 22 3.49 -0.89 -9.28
CA GLU A 22 4.51 -1.91 -9.07
C GLU A 22 5.52 -1.50 -8.00
N GLU A 23 5.83 -0.20 -7.84
CA GLU A 23 6.73 0.25 -6.77
C GLU A 23 6.12 -0.04 -5.38
N ILE A 24 4.81 0.15 -5.24
CA ILE A 24 4.11 -0.14 -3.98
C ILE A 24 4.04 -1.64 -3.73
N LYS A 25 3.78 -2.45 -4.77
CA LYS A 25 3.78 -3.92 -4.66
C LYS A 25 5.14 -4.46 -4.23
N GLU A 26 6.21 -3.99 -4.87
CA GLU A 26 7.57 -4.42 -4.58
C GLU A 26 8.08 -3.92 -3.22
N SER A 27 7.54 -2.80 -2.73
CA SER A 27 7.95 -2.23 -1.44
C SER A 27 7.71 -3.17 -0.25
N GLY A 28 6.73 -4.08 -0.34
CA GLY A 28 6.34 -4.99 0.75
C GLY A 28 5.85 -4.27 2.02
N LEU A 29 5.57 -2.96 1.95
CA LEU A 29 5.21 -2.16 3.13
C LEU A 29 3.79 -2.45 3.65
N VAL A 30 2.91 -2.91 2.76
CA VAL A 30 1.51 -3.28 3.02
C VAL A 30 1.14 -4.45 2.09
N GLU A 31 0.23 -5.32 2.52
CA GLU A 31 -0.26 -6.41 1.67
C GLU A 31 -1.09 -5.85 0.51
N VAL A 32 -0.76 -6.23 -0.73
CA VAL A 32 -1.43 -5.77 -1.94
C VAL A 32 -2.21 -6.94 -2.58
N VAL A 33 -3.43 -6.67 -3.06
CA VAL A 33 -4.36 -7.71 -3.58
C VAL A 33 -4.47 -7.73 -5.11
N TRP A 34 -3.83 -6.80 -5.82
CA TRP A 34 -3.90 -6.68 -7.28
C TRP A 34 -2.57 -6.25 -7.89
#